data_AF-A0A929J1J6-F1
#
_entry.id   AF-A0A929J1J6-F1
#
_cell.length_a   1.000
_cell.length_b   1.000
_cell.length_c   1.000
_cell.angle_alpha   90.00
_cell.angle_beta   90.00
_cell.angle_gamma   90.00
#
_symmetry.space_group_name_H-M   'P 1'
#
loop_
_entity.id
_entity.type
_entity.pdbx_description
1 polymer ?
#
loop_
_entity_poly.entity_id
_entity_poly.type
_entity_poly.pdbx_seq_one_letter_code
_entity_poly.pdbx_strand_id
1 'polypeptide(L)'
;MNITDNINPMDWHDTKLIDFIPKHFVRVKFRHNDKRGEVLAWIEANTTGRFAIEAVIDPEENRSWIVNEDYQIGFENPADATMYTMFFR
;
A
#
# COMPACT_ATOMS: atom_id res chain seq x y z
N MET A 1 -14.18 -32.35 3.86
CA MET A 1 -14.25 -30.87 3.86
C MET A 1 -12.89 -30.37 3.43
N ASN A 2 -12.80 -29.78 2.23
CA ASN A 2 -11.56 -29.22 1.71
C ASN A 2 -11.17 -28.01 2.56
N ILE A 3 -10.01 -28.08 3.20
CA ILE A 3 -9.46 -27.06 4.12
C ILE A 3 -8.76 -25.94 3.34
N THR A 4 -8.99 -25.85 2.03
CA THR A 4 -8.21 -25.01 1.10
C THR A 4 -8.80 -23.63 0.85
N ASP A 5 -10.02 -23.37 1.32
CA ASP A 5 -10.77 -22.16 0.92
C ASP A 5 -10.62 -20.98 1.89
N ASN A 6 -9.67 -21.04 2.84
CA ASN A 6 -9.44 -19.91 3.75
C ASN A 6 -8.00 -19.84 4.26
N ILE A 7 -7.02 -20.13 3.40
CA ILE A 7 -5.64 -19.78 3.73
C ILE A 7 -5.54 -18.28 3.49
N ASN A 8 -5.68 -17.49 4.57
CA ASN A 8 -5.26 -16.10 4.53
C ASN A 8 -3.76 -16.13 4.23
N PRO A 9 -3.29 -15.59 3.09
CA PRO A 9 -1.88 -15.69 2.76
C PRO A 9 -0.99 -14.99 3.81
N MET A 10 -1.55 -14.12 4.65
CA MET A 10 -0.90 -13.55 5.84
C MET A 10 -0.51 -14.63 6.87
N ASP A 11 -1.31 -15.69 7.02
CA ASP A 11 -1.02 -16.83 7.92
C ASP A 11 0.10 -17.75 7.40
N TRP A 12 0.42 -17.70 6.09
CA TRP A 12 1.43 -18.58 5.47
C TRP A 12 2.80 -17.91 5.31
N HIS A 13 2.84 -16.60 5.02
CA HIS A 13 4.08 -15.87 4.72
C HIS A 13 4.46 -14.80 5.75
N ASP A 14 3.57 -14.47 6.69
CA ASP A 14 3.76 -13.51 7.80
C ASP A 14 4.25 -12.10 7.38
N THR A 15 4.21 -11.78 6.09
CA THR A 15 4.67 -10.49 5.56
C THR A 15 3.46 -9.61 5.27
N LYS A 16 3.29 -8.59 6.10
CA LYS A 16 2.25 -7.55 5.96
C LYS A 16 2.55 -6.60 4.80
N LEU A 17 3.84 -6.37 4.50
CA LEU A 17 4.32 -5.64 3.34
C LEU A 17 4.57 -6.62 2.18
N ILE A 18 4.04 -6.31 0.99
CA ILE A 18 4.30 -7.05 -0.25
C ILE A 18 4.84 -6.12 -1.34
N ASP A 19 5.50 -6.71 -2.34
CA ASP A 19 6.37 -5.99 -3.29
C ASP A 19 5.61 -5.39 -4.48
N PHE A 20 4.34 -5.76 -4.66
CA PHE A 20 3.49 -5.32 -5.76
C PHE A 20 2.07 -5.06 -5.25
N ILE A 21 1.29 -4.22 -5.94
CA ILE A 21 -0.11 -3.94 -5.56
C ILE A 21 -1.07 -4.83 -6.36
N PRO A 22 -1.74 -5.83 -5.75
CA PRO A 22 -2.75 -6.64 -6.41
C PRO A 22 -3.93 -5.79 -6.92
N LYS A 23 -4.61 -6.27 -7.97
CA LYS A 23 -5.74 -5.54 -8.59
C LYS A 23 -6.92 -5.25 -7.65
N HIS A 24 -7.12 -6.09 -6.63
CA HIS A 24 -8.21 -5.95 -5.68
C HIS A 24 -7.88 -5.05 -4.49
N PHE A 25 -6.63 -4.56 -4.38
CA PHE A 25 -6.25 -3.64 -3.32
C PHE A 25 -6.80 -2.24 -3.62
N VAL A 26 -7.20 -1.54 -2.56
CA VAL A 26 -7.58 -0.13 -2.64
C VAL A 26 -6.32 0.72 -2.73
N ARG A 27 -6.20 1.50 -3.81
CA ARG A 27 -5.04 2.36 -4.06
C ARG A 27 -5.28 3.76 -3.54
N VAL A 28 -4.29 4.29 -2.83
CA VAL A 28 -4.29 5.63 -2.27
C VAL A 28 -3.01 6.34 -2.70
N LYS A 29 -3.12 7.62 -3.09
CA LYS A 29 -1.95 8.45 -3.41
C LYS A 29 -1.11 8.71 -2.17
N PHE A 30 0.20 8.56 -2.30
CA PHE A 30 1.18 8.85 -1.25
C PHE A 30 1.92 10.13 -1.60
N ARG A 31 1.80 11.13 -0.73
CA ARG A 31 2.41 12.46 -0.95
C ARG A 31 3.54 12.79 0.03
N HIS A 32 3.89 11.85 0.92
CA HIS A 32 4.80 12.07 2.03
C HIS A 32 6.14 11.34 1.82
N ASN A 33 6.78 11.58 0.67
CA ASN A 33 8.00 10.87 0.24
C ASN A 33 9.15 10.97 1.23
N ASP A 34 9.28 12.12 1.89
CA ASP A 34 10.25 12.40 2.94
C ASP A 34 9.96 11.66 4.26
N LYS A 35 8.74 11.16 4.45
CA LYS A 35 8.28 10.49 5.69
C LYS A 35 7.91 9.03 5.50
N ARG A 36 8.48 8.38 4.48
CA ARG A 36 8.21 6.97 4.18
C ARG A 36 8.36 6.05 5.39
N GLY A 37 9.40 6.23 6.20
CA GLY A 37 9.63 5.43 7.40
C GLY A 37 8.52 5.58 8.46
N GLU A 38 8.06 6.82 8.70
CA GLU A 38 6.99 7.09 9.67
C GLU A 38 5.65 6.50 9.21
N VAL A 39 5.35 6.61 7.92
CA VAL A 39 4.12 6.06 7.35
C VAL A 39 4.14 4.53 7.41
N LEU A 40 5.26 3.90 7.09
CA LEU A 40 5.41 2.44 7.22
C LEU A 40 5.16 1.99 8.67
N ALA A 41 5.82 2.63 9.64
CA ALA A 41 5.64 2.32 11.05
C ALA A 41 4.18 2.51 11.51
N TRP A 42 3.52 3.57 11.02
CA TRP A 42 2.11 3.80 11.33
C TRP A 42 1.20 2.72 10.72
N ILE A 43 1.42 2.34 9.45
CA ILE A 43 0.61 1.31 8.79
C ILE A 43 0.80 -0.03 9.52
N GLU A 44 2.04 -0.39 9.84
CA GLU A 44 2.35 -1.61 10.58
C GLU A 44 1.63 -1.66 11.94
N ALA A 45 1.58 -0.54 12.67
CA ALA A 45 0.96 -0.47 13.99
C ALA A 45 -0.58 -0.38 13.97
N ASN A 46 -1.18 0.23 12.94
CA ASN A 46 -2.60 0.59 12.97
C ASN A 46 -3.49 -0.22 12.03
N THR A 47 -2.94 -0.85 11.00
CA THR A 47 -3.73 -1.63 10.01
C THR A 47 -3.73 -3.12 10.32
N THR A 48 -4.62 -3.90 9.71
CA THR A 48 -4.66 -5.35 9.90
C THR A 48 -4.42 -6.13 8.61
N GLY A 49 -4.74 -5.55 7.46
CA GLY A 49 -4.51 -6.18 6.16
C GLY A 49 -3.09 -5.98 5.64
N ARG A 50 -2.81 -6.65 4.52
CA ARG A 50 -1.59 -6.44 3.75
C ARG A 50 -1.59 -5.07 3.08
N PHE A 51 -0.39 -4.58 2.81
CA PHE A 51 -0.20 -3.37 2.05
C PHE A 51 1.04 -3.47 1.14
N ALA A 52 1.08 -2.60 0.14
CA ALA A 52 2.19 -2.47 -0.80
C ALA A 52 2.42 -1.01 -1.15
N ILE A 53 3.67 -0.64 -1.44
CA ILE A 53 4.03 0.71 -1.89
C ILE A 53 4.71 0.59 -3.24
N GLU A 54 4.19 1.32 -4.23
CA GLU A 54 4.70 1.33 -5.60
C GLU A 54 4.96 2.77 -6.03
N ALA A 55 6.05 3.00 -6.76
CA ALA A 55 6.29 4.27 -7.43
C ALA A 55 5.41 4.34 -8.69
N VAL A 56 4.59 5.37 -8.79
CA VAL A 56 3.78 5.68 -9.97
C VAL A 56 4.65 6.50 -10.92
N ILE A 57 5.02 5.91 -12.04
CA ILE A 57 5.60 6.64 -13.16
C ILE A 57 4.43 7.03 -14.05
N ASP A 58 4.04 8.30 -14.03
CA ASP A 58 3.00 8.81 -14.94
C ASP A 58 3.57 8.94 -16.36
N PRO A 59 3.10 8.14 -17.34
CA PRO A 59 3.61 8.21 -18.71
C PRO A 59 3.15 9.47 -19.47
N GLU A 60 2.13 10.21 -18.99
CA GLU A 60 1.65 11.42 -19.67
C GLU A 60 2.52 12.66 -19.40
N GLU A 61 3.22 12.72 -18.26
CA GLU A 61 4.19 13.79 -17.97
C GLU A 61 5.59 13.46 -18.54
N ASN A 62 5.70 13.41 -19.88
CA ASN A 62 6.97 13.40 -20.62
C ASN A 62 7.78 14.72 -20.49
N ARG A 63 7.63 15.45 -19.37
CA ARG A 63 8.24 16.76 -19.13
C ARG A 63 8.74 16.90 -17.70
N SER A 64 9.77 16.14 -17.34
CA SER A 64 10.92 16.70 -16.63
C SER A 64 11.90 15.55 -16.34
N TRP A 65 13.20 15.82 -16.49
CA TRP A 65 14.27 14.95 -16.00
C TRP A 65 14.35 14.90 -14.46
N ILE A 66 13.36 15.48 -13.79
CA ILE A 66 13.11 15.40 -12.35
C ILE A 66 11.95 14.44 -12.19
N VAL A 67 12.25 13.20 -11.81
CA VAL A 67 11.23 12.19 -11.53
C VAL A 67 10.42 12.71 -10.34
N ASN A 68 9.23 13.27 -10.60
CA ASN A 68 8.22 13.42 -9.56
C ASN A 68 7.76 12.00 -9.24
N GLU A 69 8.51 11.31 -8.38
CA GLU A 69 8.17 9.99 -7.89
C GLU A 69 6.93 10.11 -7.02
N ASP A 70 5.75 10.22 -7.63
CA ASP A 70 4.50 10.04 -6.91
C ASP A 70 4.45 8.56 -6.51
N TYR A 71 4.29 8.25 -5.23
CA TYR A 71 4.07 6.87 -4.81
C TYR A 71 2.57 6.64 -4.64
N GLN A 72 2.19 5.37 -4.69
CA GLN A 72 0.87 4.91 -4.29
C GLN A 72 1.02 3.79 -3.27
N ILE A 73 0.08 3.75 -2.33
CA ILE A 73 -0.05 2.66 -1.36
C ILE A 73 -1.30 1.86 -1.72
N GLY A 74 -1.15 0.55 -1.85
CA GLY A 74 -2.26 -0.38 -1.95
C GLY A 74 -2.56 -0.97 -0.58
N PHE A 75 -3.83 -1.00 -0.19
CA PHE A 75 -4.32 -1.69 1.01
C PHE A 75 -5.24 -2.83 0.61
N GLU A 76 -5.04 -4.00 1.23
CA GLU A 76 -5.93 -5.15 1.07
C GLU A 76 -7.33 -4.87 1.63
N ASN A 77 -7.38 -4.24 2.79
CA ASN A 77 -8.62 -3.91 3.49
C ASN A 77 -9.05 -2.45 3.21
N PRO A 78 -10.24 -2.21 2.65
CA PRO A 78 -10.75 -0.85 2.43
C PRO A 78 -10.88 0.01 3.71
N ALA A 79 -11.10 -0.61 4.87
CA ALA A 79 -11.16 0.12 6.14
C ALA A 79 -9.79 0.70 6.52
N ASP A 80 -8.71 -0.02 6.24
CA ASP A 80 -7.34 0.43 6.49
C ASP A 80 -6.99 1.62 5.58
N ALA A 81 -7.37 1.57 4.30
CA ALA A 81 -7.24 2.70 3.37
C ALA A 81 -8.00 3.95 3.85
N THR A 82 -9.22 3.75 4.38
CA THR A 82 -10.05 4.84 4.89
C THR A 82 -9.40 5.47 6.12
N MET A 83 -8.94 4.65 7.06
CA MET A 83 -8.26 5.13 8.26
C MET A 83 -6.94 5.85 7.92
N TYR A 84 -6.17 5.32 6.97
CA TYR A 84 -4.95 5.96 6.47
C TYR A 84 -5.23 7.35 5.87
N THR A 85 -6.22 7.45 4.98
CA THR A 85 -6.59 8.72 4.32
C THR A 85 -7.14 9.76 5.30
N MET A 86 -7.77 9.32 6.40
CA MET A 86 -8.21 10.23 7.47
C MET A 86 -7.04 10.76 8.30
N PHE A 87 -6.01 9.96 8.53
CA PHE A 87 -4.87 10.33 9.37
C PHE A 87 -3.82 11.19 8.63
N PHE A 88 -3.46 10.81 7.40
CA PHE A 88 -2.36 11.42 6.63
C PHE A 88 -2.81 12.46 5.60
N ARG A 89 -3.98 13.05 5.81
CA ARG A 89 -4.66 13.94 4.86
C ARG A 89 -3.81 15.12 4.39
#